data_AF-A0A2W6CVI9-F1
#
_entry.id   AF-A0A2W6CVI9-F1
#
_cell.length_a   1.000
_cell.length_b   1.000
_cell.length_c   1.000
_cell.angle_alpha   90.00
_cell.angle_beta   90.00
_cell.angle_gamma   90.00
#
_symmetry.space_group_name_H-M   'P 1'
#
loop_
_entity.id
_entity.type
_entity.pdbx_description
1 polymer ?
#
loop_
_entity_poly.entity_id
_entity_poly.type
_entity_poly.pdbx_seq_one_letter_code
_entity_poly.pdbx_strand_id
1 'polypeptide(L)' 'MEVAGRVELFEAIRRDHRREQLSVRALAERHGVHRRTVREALVSAVPPARKSSPRAAPAIGPWREVIDGWLSADKDV' A
#
# COMPACT_ATOMS: atom_id res chain seq x y z
N MET A 1 0.31 -6.18 -15.18
CA MET A 1 1.30 -6.62 -14.17
C MET A 1 0.53 -6.74 -12.87
N GLU A 2 0.26 -7.96 -12.45
CA GLU A 2 -0.51 -8.25 -11.24
C GLU A 2 0.14 -7.50 -10.06
N VAL A 3 -0.58 -6.56 -9.45
CA VAL A 3 -0.05 -5.84 -8.29
C VAL A 3 -0.15 -6.81 -7.12
N ALA A 4 0.89 -7.64 -6.99
CA ALA A 4 1.19 -8.35 -5.77
C ALA A 4 0.98 -7.40 -4.58
N GLY A 5 0.31 -7.88 -3.53
CA GLY A 5 -0.01 -7.06 -2.37
C GLY A 5 1.25 -6.36 -1.84
N ARG A 6 1.12 -5.18 -1.22
CA ARG A 6 2.30 -4.40 -0.77
C ARG A 6 3.26 -5.22 0.12
N VAL A 7 2.73 -6.21 0.84
CA VAL A 7 3.48 -7.17 1.67
C VAL A 7 4.35 -8.09 0.80
N GLU A 8 3.81 -8.64 -0.28
CA GLU A 8 4.50 -9.54 -1.20
C GLU A 8 5.66 -8.83 -1.90
N LEU A 9 5.47 -7.56 -2.28
CA LEU A 9 6.53 -6.70 -2.80
C LEU A 9 7.68 -6.53 -1.79
N PHE A 10 7.36 -6.29 -0.52
CA PHE A 10 8.37 -6.14 0.54
C PHE A 10 9.12 -7.46 0.80
N GLU A 11 8.42 -8.60 0.72
CA GLU A 11 9.04 -9.92 0.81
C GLU A 11 10.00 -10.18 -0.36
N ALA A 12 9.58 -9.87 -1.59
CA ALA A 12 10.42 -10.03 -2.79
C ALA A 12 11.72 -9.22 -2.68
N ILE A 13 11.65 -7.96 -2.26
CA ILE A 13 12.84 -7.11 -2.06
C ILE A 13 13.80 -7.74 -1.03
N ARG A 14 13.29 -8.22 0.11
CA ARG A 14 14.14 -8.85 1.13
C ARG A 14 14.76 -10.15 0.66
N ARG A 15 14.02 -10.95 -0.11
CA ARG A 15 14.49 -12.20 -0.70
C ARG A 15 15.62 -11.94 -1.69
N ASP A 16 15.46 -10.97 -2.59
CA ASP A 16 16.46 -10.63 -3.60
C ASP A 16 17.70 -9.99 -2.96
N HIS A 17 17.53 -9.14 -1.93
CA HIS A 17 18.64 -8.62 -1.14
C HIS A 17 19.46 -9.73 -0.47
N ARG A 18 18.81 -10.76 0.11
CA ARG A 18 19.51 -11.89 0.75
C ARG A 18 20.24 -12.78 -0.25
N ARG A 19 19.63 -13.04 -1.41
CA ARG A 19 20.18 -13.97 -2.41
C ARG A 19 21.29 -13.35 -3.23
N GLU A 20 21.09 -12.12 -3.68
CA GLU A 20 21.93 -11.49 -4.70
C GLU A 20 22.81 -10.38 -4.13
N GLN A 21 22.66 -10.04 -2.84
CA GLN A 21 23.43 -9.00 -2.13
C GLN A 21 23.46 -7.65 -2.87
N LEU A 22 22.39 -7.37 -3.63
CA LEU A 22 22.26 -6.18 -4.46
C LEU A 22 22.16 -4.92 -3.61
N SER A 23 22.75 -3.84 -4.13
CA SER A 23 22.59 -2.53 -3.52
C SER A 23 21.14 -2.06 -3.52
N VAL A 24 20.80 -1.16 -2.59
CA VAL A 24 19.49 -0.50 -2.51
C VAL A 24 19.08 0.14 -3.84
N ARG A 25 20.05 0.64 -4.62
CA ARG A 25 19.78 1.23 -5.94
C ARG A 25 19.37 0.17 -6.96
N ALA A 26 20.10 -0.95 -7.04
CA ALA A 26 19.80 -2.01 -7.98
C ALA A 26 18.45 -2.67 -7.68
N LEU A 27 18.11 -2.86 -6.41
CA LEU A 27 16.79 -3.35 -6.00
C LEU A 27 15.66 -2.38 -6.37
N ALA A 28 15.89 -1.08 -6.23
CA ALA A 28 14.90 -0.07 -6.61
C ALA A 28 14.61 -0.10 -8.12
N GLU A 29 15.66 -0.22 -8.94
CA GLU A 29 15.54 -0.33 -10.40
C GLU A 29 14.84 -1.64 -10.81
N ARG A 30 15.20 -2.78 -10.19
CA ARG A 30 14.60 -4.10 -10.47
C ARG A 30 13.11 -4.18 -10.12
N HIS A 31 12.72 -3.67 -8.96
CA HIS A 31 11.33 -3.75 -8.48
C HIS A 31 10.48 -2.53 -8.88
N GLY A 32 11.03 -1.56 -9.60
CA GLY A 32 10.31 -0.36 -10.04
C GLY A 32 9.81 0.53 -8.90
N VAL A 33 10.53 0.53 -7.77
CA VAL A 33 10.15 1.29 -6.56
C VAL A 33 11.18 2.35 -6.22
N HIS A 34 10.78 3.33 -5.41
CA HIS A 34 11.73 4.29 -4.89
C HIS A 34 12.71 3.63 -3.90
N ARG A 35 13.96 4.09 -3.85
CA ARG A 35 14.99 3.62 -2.89
C ARG A 35 14.54 3.72 -1.43
N ARG A 36 13.61 4.63 -1.12
CA ARG A 36 12.96 4.74 0.21
C ARG A 36 12.16 3.48 0.54
N THR A 37 11.35 2.98 -0.39
CA THR A 37 10.55 1.76 -0.22
C THR A 37 11.44 0.54 0.01
N VAL A 38 12.57 0.46 -0.70
CA VAL A 38 13.56 -0.61 -0.49
C VAL A 38 14.10 -0.56 0.94
N ARG A 39 14.52 0.61 1.42
CA ARG A 39 14.98 0.75 2.82
C ARG A 39 13.90 0.37 3.83
N GLU A 40 12.67 0.79 3.61
CA GLU A 40 11.53 0.42 4.46
C GLU A 40 11.32 -1.11 4.47
N ALA A 41 11.40 -1.77 3.31
CA ALA A 41 11.29 -3.22 3.21
C ALA A 41 12.45 -3.98 3.87
N LEU A 42 13.65 -3.42 3.87
CA LEU A 42 14.80 -4.02 4.56
C LEU A 42 14.70 -3.86 6.09
N VAL A 43 14.04 -2.80 6.57
CA VAL A 43 13.83 -2.53 8.00
C VAL A 43 12.63 -3.30 8.56
N SER A 44 11.53 -3.41 7.81
CA SER A 44 10.29 -4.04 8.24
C SER A 44 9.72 -4.96 7.17
N ALA A 45 9.31 -6.16 7.59
CA ALA A 45 8.57 -7.10 6.75
C ALA A 45 7.18 -6.58 6.36
N VAL A 46 6.57 -5.79 7.24
CA VAL A 46 5.22 -5.28 7.09
C VAL A 46 5.31 -3.86 6.54
N PRO A 47 4.67 -3.57 5.39
CA PRO A 47 4.63 -2.21 4.85
C PRO A 47 3.93 -1.26 5.83
N PRO A 48 4.37 0.01 5.89
CA PRO A 48 3.70 1.00 6.73
C PRO A 48 2.23 1.14 6.33
N ALA A 49 1.37 1.32 7.34
CA ALA A 49 -0.05 1.59 7.10
C ALA A 49 -0.19 2.78 6.16
N ARG A 50 -1.12 2.68 5.20
CA ARG A 50 -1.39 3.76 4.27
C ARG A 50 -1.83 4.98 5.09
N LYS A 51 -1.08 6.08 4.97
CA LYS A 51 -1.45 7.33 5.63
C LYS A 51 -2.85 7.72 5.15
N SER A 52 -3.82 7.72 6.06
CA SER A 52 -5.11 8.33 5.79
C SER A 52 -4.85 9.83 5.72
N SER A 53 -5.23 10.45 4.60
CA SER A 53 -5.23 11.90 4.52
C SER A 53 -6.60 12.33 5.04
N PRO A 54 -6.68 13.03 6.19
CA PRO A 54 -7.93 13.64 6.64
C PRO A 54 -8.20 14.85 5.73
N ARG A 55 -8.59 14.59 4.49
CA ARG A 55 -9.10 15.66 3.62
C ARG A 55 -10.53 15.93 4.06
N ALA A 56 -10.84 17.19 4.31
CA ALA A 56 -12.22 17.61 4.44
C ALA A 56 -12.97 17.15 3.19
N ALA A 57 -14.15 16.56 3.40
CA ALA A 57 -15.04 16.12 2.34
C ALA A 57 -16.25 17.07 2.29
N PRO A 58 -16.09 18.35 1.90
CA PRO A 58 -17.17 19.34 2.02
C PRO A 58 -18.39 18.98 1.16
N ALA A 59 -18.18 18.37 0.00
CA ALA A 59 -19.27 18.00 -0.91
C ALA A 59 -20.06 16.77 -0.44
N ILE A 60 -19.37 15.70 -0.02
CA ILE A 60 -20.01 14.40 0.27
C ILE A 60 -20.04 14.05 1.76
N GLY A 61 -19.22 14.69 2.57
CA GLY A 61 -19.12 14.47 4.01
C GLY A 61 -20.46 14.67 4.73
N PRO A 62 -21.19 15.78 4.49
CA PRO A 62 -22.52 15.98 5.10
C PRO A 62 -23.55 14.92 4.73
N TRP A 63 -23.40 14.26 3.58
CA TRP A 63 -24.37 13.27 3.06
C TRP A 63 -23.97 11.82 3.34
N ARG A 64 -22.84 11.58 4.00
CA ARG A 64 -22.29 10.23 4.20
C ARG A 64 -23.28 9.30 4.88
N GLU A 65 -23.91 9.72 5.97
CA GLU A 65 -24.86 8.89 6.71
C GLU A 65 -26.09 8.52 5.89
N VAL A 66 -26.58 9.45 5.06
CA VAL A 66 -27.71 9.19 4.15
C VAL A 66 -27.34 8.13 3.12
N ILE A 67 -26.16 8.26 2.50
CA ILE A 67 -25.65 7.30 1.51
C ILE A 67 -25.43 5.93 2.16
N ASP A 68 -24.80 5.88 3.33
CA ASP A 68 -24.54 4.63 4.06
C ASP A 68 -25.86 3.95 4.46
N GLY A 69 -26.91 4.72 4.76
CA GLY A 69 -28.27 4.21 4.98
C GLY A 69 -28.84 3.52 3.75
N TRP A 70 -28.75 4.14 2.56
CA TRP A 70 -29.20 3.51 1.31
C TRP A 70 -28.43 2.22 0.99
N LEU A 71 -27.10 2.26 1.12
CA LEU A 71 -26.24 1.10 0.86
C LEU A 71 -26.48 -0.05 1.83
N SER A 72 -26.89 0.25 3.06
CA SER A 72 -27.22 -0.79 4.05
C SER A 72 -28.58 -1.41 3.73
N ALA A 73 -29.60 -0.59 3.43
CA ALA A 73 -30.92 -1.07 3.06
C ALA A 73 -30.92 -1.94 1.79
N ASP A 74 -30.06 -1.61 0.82
CA ASP A 74 -29.93 -2.37 -0.43
C ASP A 74 -29.31 -3.77 -0.23
N LYS A 75 -28.49 -3.97 0.81
CA LYS A 75 -27.85 -5.28 1.09
C LYS A 75 -28.80 -6.32 1.67
N ASP A 76 -29.94 -5.88 2.21
CA ASP A 76 -30.94 -6.74 2.85
C ASP A 76 -32.05 -7.20 1.86
N VAL A 77 -31.86 -6.94 0.56
CA VAL A 77 -32.73 -7.36 -0.56
C VAL A 77 -32.12 -8.55 -1.29
#